data_AF-A0A6H2FI95-F1
#
_entry.id   AF-A0A6H2FI95-F1
#
_cell.length_a   1.000
_cell.length_b   1.000
_cell.length_c   1.000
_cell.angle_alpha   90.00
_cell.angle_beta   90.00
_cell.angle_gamma   90.00
#
_symmetry.space_group_name_H-M   'P 1'
#
loop_
_entity.id
_entity.type
_entity.pdbx_description
1 polymer ?
#
loop_
_entity_poly.entity_id
_entity_poly.type
_entity_poly.pdbx_seq_one_letter_code
_entity_poly.pdbx_strand_id
1 'polypeptide(L)' 'MLFYILAIISLNLSIINLFPLLILDGRQLLFLIFEKITNKKISNKTKQLVYFFSIIIVIIIMGITFINDINKF' A
#
# COMPACT_ATOMS: atom_id res chain seq x y z
N MET A 1 -19.73 -4.33 -23.17
CA MET A 1 -20.12 -4.50 -21.75
C MET A 1 -19.00 -5.15 -20.94
N LEU A 2 -18.63 -6.41 -21.19
CA LEU A 2 -17.63 -7.14 -20.39
C LEU A 2 -16.25 -6.46 -20.37
N PHE A 3 -15.73 -6.06 -21.54
CA PHE A 3 -14.44 -5.35 -21.63
C PHE A 3 -14.42 -4.01 -20.90
N TYR A 4 -15.56 -3.31 -20.84
CA TYR A 4 -15.68 -2.05 -20.11
C TYR A 4 -15.61 -2.28 -18.59
N ILE A 5 -16.28 -3.32 -18.10
CA ILE A 5 -16.22 -3.73 -16.69
C ILE A 5 -14.79 -4.17 -16.33
N LEU A 6 -14.17 -5.02 -17.15
CA LEU A 6 -12.78 -5.47 -16.98
C LEU A 6 -11.80 -4.29 -16.96
N ALA A 7 -11.96 -3.34 -17.88
CA ALA A 7 -11.13 -2.14 -17.94
C ALA A 7 -11.26 -1.30 -16.66
N ILE A 8 -12.49 -1.04 -16.20
CA ILE A 8 -12.72 -0.28 -14.95
C ILE A 8 -12.13 -0.99 -13.74
N ILE A 9 -12.32 -2.30 -13.61
CA ILE A 9 -11.77 -3.08 -12.50
C ILE A 9 -10.24 -3.03 -12.55
N SER A 10 -9.63 -3.29 -13.70
CA SER A 10 -8.18 -3.26 -13.88
C SER A 10 -7.58 -1.89 -13.55
N LEU A 11 -8.24 -0.81 -13.97
CA LEU A 11 -7.74 0.55 -13.79
C LEU A 11 -7.82 0.96 -12.31
N ASN A 12 -8.91 0.63 -11.63
CA ASN A 12 -9.03 0.82 -10.17
C ASN A 12 -7.97 0.00 -9.42
N LEU A 13 -7.79 -1.27 -9.80
CA LEU A 13 -6.79 -2.12 -9.15
C LEU A 13 -5.38 -1.59 -9.36
N SER A 14 -5.04 -1.10 -10.57
CA SER A 14 -3.75 -0.47 -10.84
C SER A 14 -3.54 0.81 -10.03
N ILE A 15 -4.55 1.68 -9.89
CA ILE A 15 -4.46 2.89 -9.07
C ILE A 15 -4.22 2.55 -7.60
N ILE A 16 -4.97 1.58 -7.05
CA ILE A 16 -4.81 1.13 -5.66
C ILE A 16 -3.43 0.46 -5.50
N ASN A 17 -2.98 -0.33 -6.48
CA ASN A 17 -1.66 -0.96 -6.46
C ASN A 17 -0.52 0.06 -6.45
N LEU A 18 -0.66 1.19 -7.14
CA LEU A 18 0.33 2.27 -7.19
C LEU A 18 0.35 3.11 -5.90
N PHE A 19 -0.72 3.05 -5.11
CA PHE A 19 -0.79 3.81 -3.87
C PHE A 19 0.16 3.17 -2.83
N PRO A 20 0.91 3.95 -2.02
CA PRO A 20 1.90 3.44 -1.06
C PRO A 20 1.28 2.71 0.15
N LEU A 21 0.12 2.06 0.01
CA LEU A 21 -0.50 1.31 1.09
C LEU A 21 0.17 -0.06 1.18
N LEU A 22 1.21 -0.12 2.02
CA LEU A 22 1.71 -1.19 2.89
C LEU A 22 1.81 -2.65 2.39
N ILE A 23 0.88 -3.16 1.58
CA ILE A 23 0.75 -4.57 1.17
C ILE A 23 0.75 -4.75 -0.36
N LEU A 24 0.34 -3.73 -1.13
CA LEU A 24 0.22 -3.85 -2.59
C LEU A 24 1.57 -3.67 -3.32
N ASP A 25 1.65 -4.20 -4.55
CA ASP A 25 2.87 -4.29 -5.37
C ASP A 25 3.58 -2.93 -5.59
N GLY A 26 2.86 -1.80 -5.51
CA GLY A 26 3.43 -0.47 -5.72
C GLY A 26 4.42 -0.01 -4.65
N ARG A 27 4.44 -0.61 -3.45
CA ARG A 27 5.49 -0.31 -2.46
C ARG A 27 6.88 -0.67 -2.99
N GLN A 28 7.00 -1.78 -3.72
CA GLN A 28 8.25 -2.19 -4.35
C GLN A 28 8.63 -1.22 -5.48
N LEU A 29 7.65 -0.77 -6.25
CA LEU A 29 7.82 0.19 -7.33
C LEU A 29 8.35 1.54 -6.80
N LEU A 30 7.82 2.02 -5.67
CA LEU A 30 8.32 3.21 -4.97
C LEU A 30 9.76 3.02 -4.47
N PHE A 31 10.09 1.87 -3.89
CA PHE A 31 11.48 1.59 -3.50
C PHE A 31 12.43 1.57 -4.69
N LEU A 32 12.01 1.02 -5.83
CA LEU A 32 12.83 0.99 -7.05
C LEU A 32 13.01 2.40 -7.64
N ILE A 33 11.95 3.22 -7.67
CA ILE A 33 12.04 4.63 -8.08
C ILE A 33 12.97 5.39 -7.14
N PHE A 34 12.84 5.17 -5.83
CA PHE A 34 13.70 5.81 -4.84
C PHE A 34 15.16 5.35 -4.98
N GLU A 35 15.43 4.06 -5.18
CA GLU A 35 16.76 3.54 -5.45
C GLU A 35 17.36 4.14 -6.74
N LYS A 36 16.53 4.36 -7.77
CA LYS A 36 16.94 4.99 -9.04
C LYS A 36 17.24 6.47 -8.88
N ILE A 37 16.48 7.20 -8.08
CA ILE A 37 16.72 8.63 -7.80
C ILE A 37 17.93 8.80 -6.89
N THR A 38 18.05 8.00 -5.84
CA THR A 38 19.09 8.15 -4.82
C THR A 38 20.39 7.43 -5.19
N ASN A 39 20.40 6.62 -6.26
CA ASN A 39 21.49 5.75 -6.70
C ASN A 39 22.07 4.84 -5.60
N LYS A 40 21.36 4.67 -4.48
CA LYS A 40 21.77 3.88 -3.32
C LYS A 40 20.77 2.77 -3.13
N LYS A 41 21.26 1.53 -3.09
CA LYS A 41 20.43 0.36 -2.76
C LYS A 41 19.94 0.46 -1.34
N ILE A 42 18.64 0.36 -1.14
CA ILE A 42 18.05 0.33 0.19
C ILE A 42 18.31 -1.06 0.77
N SER A 43 18.89 -1.13 1.97
CA SER A 43 19.19 -2.40 2.61
C SER A 43 17.91 -3.21 2.88
N ASN A 44 17.99 -4.53 2.80
CA ASN A 44 16.85 -5.41 3.09
C ASN A 44 16.27 -5.18 4.49
N LYS A 45 17.12 -4.85 5.47
CA LYS A 45 16.68 -4.51 6.84
C LYS A 45 15.77 -3.28 6.86
N THR A 46 16.14 -2.24 6.10
CA THR A 46 15.33 -1.01 6.01
C THR A 46 14.00 -1.27 5.32
N LYS A 47 13.98 -2.05 4.23
CA LYS A 47 12.73 -2.44 3.53
C LYS A 47 11.79 -3.22 4.46
N GLN A 48 12.35 -4.13 5.25
CA GLN A 48 11.59 -4.96 6.20
C GLN A 48 11.02 -4.12 7.36
N LEU A 49 11.80 -3.18 7.90
CA LEU A 49 11.33 -2.23 8.91
C LEU A 49 10.18 -1.36 8.38
N VAL A 50 10.32 -0.79 7.17
CA VAL A 50 9.27 0.02 6.56
C VAL A 50 8.00 -0.81 6.36
N TYR A 51 8.12 -2.09 5.97
CA TYR A 51 6.98 -3.00 5.84
C TYR A 51 6.27 -3.32 7.17
N PHE A 52 7.03 -3.58 8.23
CA PHE A 52 6.45 -3.80 9.55
C PHE A 52 5.75 -2.54 10.07
N PHE A 53 6.42 -1.40 9.96
CA PHE A 53 5.87 -0.11 10.40
C PHE A 53 4.59 0.24 9.66
N SER A 54 4.63 0.01 8.34
CA SER A 54 3.50 0.00 7.45
C SER A 54 2.35 -0.81 8.07
N ILE A 55 2.46 -2.14 8.14
CA ILE A 55 1.38 -3.04 8.62
C ILE A 55 0.81 -2.60 9.97
N ILE A 56 1.68 -2.24 10.91
CA ILE A 56 1.27 -1.80 12.25
C ILE A 56 0.37 -0.57 12.17
N ILE A 57 0.68 0.40 11.31
CA ILE A 57 -0.13 1.60 11.10
C ILE A 57 -1.54 1.26 10.61
N VAL A 58 -1.68 0.32 9.67
CA VAL A 58 -3.01 -0.07 9.19
C VAL A 58 -3.78 -0.82 10.25
N ILE A 59 -3.13 -1.71 11.02
CA ILE A 59 -3.81 -2.42 12.13
C ILE A 59 -4.32 -1.41 13.16
N ILE A 60 -3.52 -0.40 13.51
CA ILE A 60 -3.92 0.66 14.45
C ILE A 60 -5.11 1.43 13.89
N ILE A 61 -5.04 1.88 12.63
CA ILE A 61 -6.14 2.60 11.97
C ILE A 61 -7.40 1.74 11.94
N MET A 62 -7.30 0.46 11.56
CA MET A 62 -8.40 -0.50 11.58
C MET A 62 -9.02 -0.63 12.97
N GLY A 63 -8.20 -0.72 14.02
CA GLY A 63 -8.67 -0.80 15.40
C GLY A 63 -9.40 0.48 15.83
N ILE A 64 -8.85 1.65 15.50
CA ILE A 64 -9.49 2.94 15.78
C ILE A 64 -10.84 3.05 15.04
N THR A 65 -10.87 2.73 13.74
CA THR A 65 -12.11 2.78 12.96
C THR A 65 -13.13 1.77 13.46
N PHE A 66 -12.69 0.57 13.86
CA PHE A 66 -13.57 -0.47 14.38
C PHE A 66 -14.22 -0.07 15.71
N ILE A 67 -13.45 0.50 16.64
CA ILE A 67 -13.99 1.02 17.91
C ILE A 67 -14.94 2.20 17.64
N ASN A 68 -14.58 3.08 16.70
CA ASN A 68 -15.39 4.22 16.33
C ASN A 68 -16.71 3.78 15.67
N ASP A 69 -16.70 2.76 14.84
CA ASP A 69 -17.90 2.20 14.21
C ASP A 69 -18.79 1.49 15.23
N ILE A 70 -18.22 0.77 16.20
CA ILE A 70 -18.96 0.16 17.32
C ILE A 70 -19.65 1.21 18.18
N ASN A 71 -18.95 2.30 18.54
CA ASN A 71 -19.53 3.37 19.36
C ASN A 71 -20.60 4.18 18.63
N LYS A 72 -20.62 4.13 17.29
CA LYS A 72 -21.61 4.80 16.45
C LYS A 72 -22.86 3.96 16.18
N PHE A 73 -22.84 2.68 16.53
CA PHE A 73 -23.99 1.77 16.55
C PHE A 73 -24.71 1.85 17.89
#